data_AF-A0A843TBT1-F1
#
_entry.id   AF-A0A843TBT1-F1
#
_cell.length_a   1.000
_cell.length_b   1.000
_cell.length_c   1.000
_cell.angle_alpha   90.00
_cell.angle_beta   90.00
_cell.angle_gamma   90.00
#
_symmetry.space_group_name_H-M   'P 1'
#
loop_
_entity.id
_entity.type
_entity.pdbx_description
1 polymer ?
#
loop_
_entity_poly.entity_id
_entity_poly.type
_entity_poly.pdbx_seq_one_letter_code
_entity_poly.pdbx_strand_id
1 'polypeptide(L)' 'MDFLAATDRVADCVTQREVAAALGVSPQSVRVARLNPSSPNYRKPPAGWKKALARLIREWSRELLDVAGALDPDGR' A
#
# COMPACT_ATOMS: atom_id res chain seq x y z
N MET A 1 3.35 -19.40 -10.98
CA MET A 1 3.27 -17.93 -11.05
C MET A 1 4.01 -17.50 -12.30
N ASP A 2 3.43 -16.67 -13.15
CA ASP A 2 4.12 -16.17 -14.35
C ASP A 2 4.78 -14.81 -14.09
N PHE A 3 5.67 -14.41 -15.01
CA PHE A 3 6.45 -13.18 -14.93
C PHE A 3 5.58 -11.93 -14.83
N LEU A 4 4.42 -11.93 -15.49
CA LEU A 4 3.47 -10.83 -15.47
C LEU A 4 2.85 -10.69 -14.07
N ALA A 5 2.34 -11.77 -13.49
CA ALA A 5 1.76 -11.77 -12.16
C ALA A 5 2.79 -11.43 -11.05
N ALA A 6 4.07 -11.73 -11.27
CA ALA A 6 5.16 -11.38 -10.35
C ALA A 6 5.52 -9.89 -10.44
N THR A 7 5.61 -9.35 -11.66
CA THR A 7 5.94 -7.94 -11.87
C THR A 7 4.79 -7.01 -11.52
N ASP A 8 3.53 -7.39 -11.79
CA ASP A 8 2.34 -6.61 -11.39
C ASP A 8 2.24 -6.43 -9.87
N ARG A 9 2.61 -7.45 -9.09
CA ARG A 9 2.64 -7.36 -7.61
C ARG A 9 3.75 -6.45 -7.07
N VAL A 10 4.87 -6.36 -7.78
CA VAL A 10 6.05 -5.57 -7.37
C VAL A 10 5.95 -4.12 -7.86
N ALA A 11 5.36 -3.88 -9.02
CA ALA A 11 5.35 -2.57 -9.67
C ALA A 11 4.42 -1.55 -9.00
N ASP A 12 3.43 -1.99 -8.21
CA ASP A 12 2.37 -1.11 -7.70
C ASP A 12 2.35 -0.90 -6.17
N CYS A 13 3.40 -1.38 -5.48
CA CYS A 13 3.66 -1.47 -4.03
C CYS A 13 2.53 -1.19 -3.00
N VAL A 14 1.81 -0.08 -3.09
CA VAL A 14 0.46 0.06 -2.52
C VAL A 14 -0.25 1.15 -3.32
N THR A 15 -1.36 0.82 -4.00
CA THR A 15 -2.16 1.82 -4.72
C THR A 15 -2.89 2.76 -3.75
N GLN A 16 -3.22 3.98 -4.19
CA GLN A 16 -4.04 4.90 -3.36
C GLN A 16 -5.40 4.30 -2.98
N ARG A 17 -5.91 3.37 -3.78
CA ARG A 17 -7.15 2.64 -3.52
C ARG A 17 -7.00 1.66 -2.36
N GLU A 18 -5.89 0.95 -2.28
CA GLU A 18 -5.59 0.03 -1.16
C GLU A 18 -5.30 0.79 0.13
N VAL A 19 -4.62 1.94 0.04
CA VAL A 19 -4.47 2.86 1.18
C VAL A 19 -5.84 3.33 1.67
N ALA A 20 -6.75 3.71 0.77
CA ALA A 20 -8.10 4.13 1.11
C ALA A 20 -8.90 3.01 1.78
N ALA A 21 -8.85 1.80 1.22
CA ALA A 21 -9.50 0.61 1.77
C ALA A 21 -8.95 0.25 3.17
N ALA A 22 -7.63 0.24 3.35
CA ALA A 22 -7.00 -0.05 4.64
C ALA A 22 -7.34 0.99 5.72
N LEU A 23 -7.59 2.23 5.31
CA LEU A 23 -7.98 3.34 6.19
C LEU A 23 -9.50 3.43 6.40
N GLY A 24 -10.31 2.67 5.66
CA GLY A 24 -11.77 2.75 5.70
C GLY A 24 -12.33 4.09 5.20
N VAL A 25 -11.65 4.73 4.24
CA VAL A 25 -12.02 6.04 3.69
C VAL A 25 -12.11 6.00 2.16
N SER A 26 -12.62 7.07 1.55
CA SER A 26 -12.63 7.19 0.09
C SER A 26 -11.23 7.52 -0.46
N PRO A 27 -10.92 7.16 -1.73
CA PRO A 27 -9.68 7.59 -2.39
C PRO A 27 -9.52 9.11 -2.44
N GLN A 28 -10.65 9.85 -2.51
CA GLN A 28 -10.64 11.31 -2.45
C GLN A 28 -10.10 11.82 -1.10
N SER A 29 -10.48 11.18 0.02
CA SER A 29 -9.96 11.51 1.35
C SER A 29 -8.44 11.32 1.45
N VAL A 30 -7.92 10.26 0.83
CA VAL A 30 -6.47 10.03 0.73
C VAL A 30 -5.80 11.11 -0.13
N ARG A 31 -6.41 11.45 -1.27
CA ARG A 31 -5.90 12.47 -2.20
C ARG A 31 -5.78 13.84 -1.54
N VAL A 32 -6.84 14.31 -0.85
CA VAL A 32 -6.82 15.62 -0.19
C VAL A 32 -5.88 15.67 1.02
N ALA A 33 -5.67 14.54 1.70
CA ALA A 33 -4.73 14.43 2.82
C ALA A 33 -3.26 14.42 2.38
N ARG A 34 -2.98 14.17 1.10
CA ARG A 34 -1.64 14.21 0.49
C ARG A 34 -1.30 15.54 -0.16
N LEU A 35 -2.23 16.49 -0.21
CA LEU A 35 -1.97 17.83 -0.70
C LEU A 35 -1.01 18.57 0.23
N ASN A 36 -0.37 19.63 -0.30
CA ASN A 36 0.41 20.54 0.53
C ASN A 36 -0.48 21.09 1.68
N PRO A 37 -0.03 21.08 2.94
CA PRO A 37 -0.80 21.60 4.07
C PRO A 37 -1.29 23.05 3.93
N SER A 38 -0.60 23.87 3.12
CA SER A 38 -0.99 25.24 2.79
C SER A 38 -2.08 25.33 1.70
N SER A 39 -2.46 24.20 1.08
CA SER A 39 -3.54 24.17 0.09
C SER A 39 -4.91 24.34 0.78
N PRO A 40 -5.83 25.15 0.23
CA PRO A 40 -7.18 25.31 0.78
C PRO A 40 -7.98 23.99 0.79
N ASN A 41 -7.61 23.07 -0.08
CA ASN A 41 -8.22 21.75 -0.20
C ASN A 41 -7.58 20.69 0.70
N TYR A 42 -6.51 21.02 1.42
CA TYR A 42 -5.88 20.10 2.36
C TYR A 42 -6.87 19.71 3.47
N ARG A 43 -6.85 18.43 3.83
CA ARG A 43 -7.57 17.91 5.00
C ARG A 43 -6.61 17.06 5.82
N LYS A 44 -6.75 17.10 7.15
CA LYS A 44 -5.93 16.28 8.03
C LYS A 44 -6.14 14.79 7.72
N PRO A 45 -5.08 13.97 7.75
CA PRO A 45 -5.20 12.53 7.60
C PRO A 45 -6.16 11.91 8.64
N PRO A 46 -6.86 10.80 8.31
CA PRO A 46 -7.74 10.11 9.25
C PRO A 46 -7.03 9.68 10.54
N ALA A 47 -7.73 9.68 11.68
CA ALA A 47 -7.15 9.19 12.92
C ALA A 47 -6.69 7.72 12.78
N GLY A 48 -5.58 7.36 13.43
CA GLY A 48 -5.06 6.00 13.38
C GLY A 48 -4.37 5.60 12.06
N TRP A 49 -4.22 6.52 11.11
CA TRP A 49 -3.64 6.23 9.78
C TRP A 49 -2.28 5.55 9.82
N LYS A 50 -1.42 5.92 10.78
CA LYS A 50 -0.09 5.31 10.97
C LYS A 50 -0.19 3.82 11.24
N LYS A 51 -1.11 3.41 12.12
CA LYS A 51 -1.31 1.99 12.48
C LYS A 51 -1.89 1.20 11.31
N ALA A 52 -2.85 1.78 10.59
CA ALA A 52 -3.45 1.15 9.41
C ALA A 52 -2.44 0.96 8.27
N LEU A 53 -1.65 1.99 7.95
CA LEU A 53 -0.58 1.88 6.95
C LEU A 53 0.52 0.89 7.37
N ALA A 54 0.94 0.92 8.64
CA ALA A 54 1.93 -0.03 9.13
C ALA A 54 1.44 -1.49 9.03
N ARG A 55 0.14 -1.75 9.25
CA ARG A 55 -0.46 -3.07 9.02
C ARG A 55 -0.42 -3.45 7.54
N LEU A 56 -0.89 -2.55 6.67
CA LEU A 56 -0.92 -2.77 5.22
C LEU A 56 0.47 -3.08 4.66
N ILE A 57 1.49 -2.32 5.08
CA ILE A 57 2.87 -2.54 4.65
C ILE A 57 3.40 -3.90 5.12
N ARG A 58 3.05 -4.35 6.33
CA ARG A 58 3.46 -5.68 6.83
C ARG A 58 2.77 -6.82 6.08
N GLU A 59 1.48 -6.67 5.79
CA GLU A 59 0.73 -7.62 4.98
C GLU A 59 1.36 -7.74 3.59
N TRP A 60 1.63 -6.62 2.94
CA TRP A 60 2.28 -6.59 1.63
C TRP A 60 3.71 -7.14 1.66
N SER A 61 4.51 -6.78 2.67
CA SER A 61 5.85 -7.34 2.86
C SER A 61 5.81 -8.85 3.02
N ARG A 62 4.79 -9.42 3.67
CA ARG A 62 4.64 -10.85 3.80
C ARG A 62 4.33 -11.50 2.46
N GLU A 63 3.39 -10.96 1.70
CA GLU A 63 3.08 -11.47 0.36
C GLU A 63 4.29 -11.45 -0.56
N LEU A 64 5.11 -10.39 -0.51
CA LEU A 64 6.34 -10.33 -1.28
C LEU A 64 7.37 -11.37 -0.87
N LEU A 65 7.52 -11.61 0.44
CA LEU A 65 8.43 -12.65 0.93
C LEU A 65 7.95 -14.05 0.51
N ASP A 66 6.64 -14.29 0.55
CA ASP A 66 6.04 -15.55 0.08
C ASP A 66 6.28 -15.74 -1.43
N VAL A 67 6.10 -14.68 -2.23
CA VAL A 67 6.40 -14.68 -3.67
C VAL A 67 7.89 -14.92 -3.91
N ALA A 68 8.77 -14.23 -3.18
CA ALA A 68 10.21 -14.41 -3.30
C ALA A 68 10.61 -15.86 -2.98
N GLY A 69 10.09 -16.45 -1.91
CA GLY A 69 10.33 -17.84 -1.55
C GLY A 69 9.76 -18.84 -2.57
N ALA A 70 8.65 -18.52 -3.23
CA ALA A 70 8.11 -19.37 -4.30
C ALA A 70 8.94 -19.29 -5.60
N LEU A 71 9.58 -18.14 -5.86
CA LEU A 71 10.47 -17.95 -7.01
C LEU A 71 11.88 -18.51 -6.77
N ASP A 72 12.33 -18.53 -5.52
CA ASP A 72 13.63 -19.05 -5.09
C ASP A 72 13.46 -20.00 -3.89
N PRO A 73 12.91 -21.21 -4.10
CA PRO A 73 12.63 -22.16 -3.03
C PRO A 73 13.89 -22.74 -2.38
N ASP A 74 15.04 -22.67 -3.06
CA ASP A 74 16.33 -23.21 -2.61
C ASP A 74 17.24 -22.16 -1.97
N GLY A 75 16.74 -20.93 -1.79
CA GLY A 75 17.45 -19.71 -1.36
C GLY A 75 18.80 -19.94 -0.67
N ARG A 76 19.88 -19.91 -1.48
CA ARG A 76 21.28 -19.82 -1.05
C ARG A 76 21.78 -18.39 -1.16
#